data_AF-A0A550C1B6-F1
#
_entry.id   AF-A0A550C1B6-F1
#
_cell.length_a   1.000
_cell.length_b   1.000
_cell.length_c   1.000
_cell.angle_alpha   90.00
_cell.angle_beta   90.00
_cell.angle_gamma   90.00
#
_symmetry.space_group_name_H-M   'P 1'
#
loop_
_entity.id
_entity.type
_entity.pdbx_description
1 polymer ?
#
loop_
_entity_poly.entity_id
_entity_poly.type
_entity_poly.pdbx_seq_one_letter_code
_entity_poly.pdbx_strand_id
1 'polypeptide(L)'
;MVQFYDEMPDWLMPWIVQQHLFFVATCANEGHVNVSPKCADETFHVVDSRKVWYEDLSGSGIETISHIQENGRITVMFTAFDKPPRIARLWGTGTFHEFGTPEYNRYIPSGTRRPGSRAVIEISIHRVGTSCGYAVPFYEYTGPRTLLDRCAARFESQTTPDRQNVLRAYWRDHNLKSLDGLPGLQVAHETTGNLVNAGVLQEIQNPMKNGKSDLRGGYGFDMLRLLVGTSAGVLVTLLFLRFVWTDETQMGSFYDEMPDWLMAWLVKQHMFFVATAARDGHVNVSPKGLQDTFHVVDSKTVWYEDLSGSGVETISHLRENGRITIMLTAFDKPPRIARLFGTGTVYEYGTPEYEKYIPAEKRKPGSRSVILVDIHKVGSSCGYSVPFYEFQSHRNVLEDWAARKEQIENDGSGKGVRGYWREWNAKSIDGLPGLQVAHETTGKLVSIGAPVGLRKGGIGESLSGEGHVAQKAKQGLASLCQYVDLQLALGVLTGVLATLAYARIGELRSV
;
A
#
# COMPACT_ATOMS: atom_id res chain seq x y z
N MET A 1 8.62 -20.70 -10.98
CA MET A 1 7.80 -21.70 -10.28
C MET A 1 7.89 -21.41 -8.78
N VAL A 2 6.86 -21.72 -8.00
CA VAL A 2 6.94 -21.58 -6.53
C VAL A 2 7.94 -22.58 -5.98
N GLN A 3 8.71 -22.18 -4.98
CA GLN A 3 9.55 -23.08 -4.20
C GLN A 3 9.25 -22.90 -2.72
N PHE A 4 9.31 -24.00 -1.97
CA PHE A 4 9.12 -24.01 -0.52
C PHE A 4 10.38 -24.52 0.17
N TYR A 5 10.66 -23.96 1.33
CA TYR A 5 11.79 -24.33 2.17
C TYR A 5 11.32 -24.38 3.63
N ASP A 6 11.94 -25.23 4.43
CA ASP A 6 11.66 -25.32 5.87
C ASP A 6 12.34 -24.18 6.67
N GLU A 7 13.32 -23.52 6.06
CA GLU A 7 14.03 -22.34 6.59
C GLU A 7 14.47 -21.42 5.46
N MET A 8 14.83 -20.19 5.80
CA MET A 8 15.25 -19.18 4.83
C MET A 8 16.59 -19.56 4.21
N PRO A 9 16.67 -19.75 2.88
CA PRO A 9 17.94 -20.08 2.24
C PRO A 9 18.90 -18.89 2.27
N ASP A 10 20.21 -19.16 2.34
CA ASP A 10 21.27 -18.15 2.50
C ASP A 10 21.22 -17.03 1.45
N TRP A 11 20.82 -17.34 0.21
CA TRP A 11 20.71 -16.34 -0.85
C TRP A 11 19.55 -15.37 -0.65
N LEU A 12 18.53 -15.75 0.12
CA LEU A 12 17.31 -14.96 0.31
C LEU A 12 17.47 -13.91 1.40
N MET A 13 18.24 -14.20 2.45
CA MET A 13 18.52 -13.26 3.54
C MET A 13 19.06 -11.90 3.07
N PRO A 14 20.15 -11.82 2.26
CA PRO A 14 20.66 -10.53 1.80
C PRO A 14 19.67 -9.82 0.86
N TRP A 15 18.84 -10.56 0.11
CA TRP A 15 17.81 -9.96 -0.71
C TRP A 15 16.69 -9.32 0.14
N ILE A 16 16.27 -9.97 1.23
CA ILE A 16 15.28 -9.44 2.17
C ILE A 16 15.77 -8.14 2.83
N VAL A 17 17.02 -8.10 3.28
CA VAL A 17 17.62 -6.92 3.94
C VAL A 17 17.72 -5.72 3.00
N GLN A 18 17.75 -5.93 1.68
CA GLN A 18 17.76 -4.86 0.68
C GLN A 18 16.37 -4.27 0.37
N GLN A 19 15.29 -4.88 0.85
CA GLN A 19 13.95 -4.36 0.58
C GLN A 19 13.65 -3.17 1.48
N HIS A 20 12.98 -2.15 0.95
CA HIS A 20 12.56 -0.96 1.72
C HIS A 20 11.14 -1.09 2.31
N LEU A 21 10.39 -2.12 1.90
CA LEU A 21 9.01 -2.32 2.26
C LEU A 21 8.71 -3.82 2.41
N PHE A 22 7.96 -4.16 3.45
CA PHE A 22 7.39 -5.50 3.63
C PHE A 22 5.91 -5.41 4.03
N PHE A 23 5.22 -6.54 3.93
CA PHE A 23 3.79 -6.64 4.23
C PHE A 23 3.58 -7.71 5.29
N VAL A 24 2.84 -7.36 6.32
CA VAL A 24 2.49 -8.27 7.40
C VAL A 24 1.03 -8.63 7.28
N ALA A 25 0.72 -9.92 7.25
CA ALA A 25 -0.62 -10.43 7.40
C ALA A 25 -0.74 -11.30 8.65
N THR A 26 -1.83 -11.10 9.38
CA THR A 26 -2.22 -11.84 10.58
C THR A 26 -3.72 -12.02 10.55
N CYS A 27 -4.27 -12.91 11.37
CA CYS A 27 -5.71 -13.06 11.47
C CYS A 27 -6.10 -13.52 12.86
N ALA A 28 -7.22 -13.01 13.34
CA ALA A 28 -7.89 -13.55 14.50
C ALA A 28 -8.43 -14.96 14.20
N ASN A 29 -8.78 -15.71 15.26
CA ASN A 29 -9.48 -16.98 15.12
C ASN A 29 -10.83 -16.76 14.43
N GLU A 30 -11.58 -15.77 14.93
CA GLU A 30 -12.82 -15.25 14.37
C GLU A 30 -12.68 -13.77 14.03
N GLY A 31 -13.42 -13.28 13.03
CA GLY A 31 -13.32 -11.88 12.61
C GLY A 31 -12.35 -11.67 11.44
N HIS A 32 -11.58 -10.58 11.45
CA HIS A 32 -10.93 -10.08 10.25
C HIS A 32 -9.53 -10.66 10.01
N VAL A 33 -9.17 -10.75 8.72
CA VAL A 33 -7.78 -10.94 8.29
C VAL A 33 -7.16 -9.55 8.15
N ASN A 34 -6.02 -9.32 8.78
CA ASN A 34 -5.28 -8.08 8.67
C ASN A 34 -4.19 -8.18 7.61
N VAL A 35 -3.93 -7.05 6.95
CA VAL A 35 -2.73 -6.84 6.12
C VAL A 35 -2.26 -5.40 6.29
N SER A 36 -0.95 -5.20 6.40
CA SER A 36 -0.38 -3.88 6.60
C SER A 36 1.00 -3.74 5.97
N PRO A 37 1.29 -2.64 5.25
CA PRO A 37 2.64 -2.34 4.83
C PRO A 37 3.45 -1.83 6.02
N LYS A 38 4.73 -2.19 6.04
CA LYS A 38 5.70 -1.74 7.03
C LYS A 38 6.95 -1.26 6.30
N CYS A 39 7.46 -0.09 6.70
CA CYS A 39 8.80 0.32 6.31
C CYS A 39 9.78 -0.76 6.76
N ALA A 40 10.73 -1.15 5.91
CA ALA A 40 11.78 -2.09 6.25
C ALA A 40 13.09 -1.41 6.66
N ASP A 41 13.31 -0.18 6.16
CA ASP A 41 14.55 0.57 6.39
C ASP A 41 14.76 0.79 7.90
N GLU A 42 15.82 0.13 8.40
CA GLU A 42 16.27 0.13 9.81
C GLU A 42 15.29 -0.49 10.82
N THR A 43 14.19 -1.09 10.37
CA THR A 43 13.16 -1.66 11.25
C THR A 43 13.04 -3.17 11.13
N PHE A 44 13.45 -3.79 10.02
CA PHE A 44 13.37 -5.24 9.82
C PHE A 44 14.75 -5.89 9.96
N HIS A 45 14.84 -6.94 10.78
CA HIS A 45 16.10 -7.58 11.14
C HIS A 45 16.02 -9.10 10.95
N VAL A 46 17.01 -9.65 10.26
CA VAL A 46 17.22 -11.10 10.13
C VAL A 46 18.21 -11.54 11.21
N VAL A 47 17.80 -12.49 12.05
CA VAL A 47 18.67 -13.08 13.09
C VAL A 47 19.40 -14.29 12.52
N ASP A 48 18.64 -15.22 11.94
CA ASP A 48 19.13 -16.43 11.30
C ASP A 48 18.10 -16.95 10.28
N SER A 49 18.31 -18.16 9.73
CA SER A 49 17.40 -18.77 8.74
C SER A 49 15.99 -19.06 9.25
N ARG A 50 15.78 -19.05 10.57
CA ARG A 50 14.52 -19.39 11.23
C ARG A 50 13.97 -18.27 12.12
N LYS A 51 14.66 -17.13 12.23
CA LYS A 51 14.23 -16.04 13.09
C LYS A 51 14.45 -14.68 12.46
N VAL A 52 13.39 -13.87 12.51
CA VAL A 52 13.40 -12.46 12.15
C VAL A 52 12.67 -11.66 13.23
N TRP A 53 12.92 -10.37 13.31
CA TRP A 53 12.11 -9.46 14.09
C TRP A 53 11.97 -8.12 13.40
N TYR A 54 10.95 -7.35 13.78
CA TYR A 54 10.85 -5.96 13.35
C TYR A 54 10.36 -5.03 14.45
N GLU A 55 10.78 -3.76 14.35
CA GLU A 55 10.33 -2.66 15.21
C GLU A 55 8.92 -2.21 14.78
N ASP A 56 7.91 -2.45 15.63
CA ASP A 56 6.55 -1.98 15.38
C ASP A 56 6.42 -0.52 15.82
N LEU A 57 6.37 0.36 14.82
CA LEU A 57 6.14 1.79 15.00
C LEU A 57 4.64 2.10 15.19
N SER A 58 4.38 3.17 15.92
CA SER A 58 3.04 3.64 16.27
C SER A 58 2.18 3.87 15.04
N GLY A 59 0.94 3.38 15.09
CA GLY A 59 -0.06 3.60 14.06
C GLY A 59 -1.47 3.48 14.63
N SER A 60 -2.48 3.73 13.79
CA SER A 60 -3.89 3.62 14.19
C SER A 60 -4.35 2.18 14.46
N GLY A 61 -3.69 1.18 13.84
CA GLY A 61 -4.02 -0.23 14.03
C GLY A 61 -3.18 -0.92 15.11
N ILE A 62 -3.72 -2.00 15.68
CA ILE A 62 -3.07 -2.90 16.64
C ILE A 62 -3.31 -4.40 16.32
N GLU A 63 -3.91 -4.68 15.18
CA GLU A 63 -4.38 -6.00 14.75
C GLU A 63 -3.25 -7.04 14.76
N THR A 64 -2.03 -6.68 14.34
CA THR A 64 -0.90 -7.61 14.36
C THR A 64 -0.62 -8.12 15.77
N ILE A 65 -0.51 -7.24 16.76
CA ILE A 65 -0.23 -7.60 18.16
C ILE A 65 -1.38 -8.42 18.73
N SER A 66 -2.62 -8.00 18.49
CA SER A 66 -3.79 -8.72 18.98
C SER A 66 -3.92 -10.13 18.40
N HIS A 67 -3.68 -10.31 17.10
CA HIS A 67 -3.78 -11.61 16.44
C HIS A 67 -2.66 -12.57 16.88
N ILE A 68 -1.41 -12.08 16.98
CA ILE A 68 -0.31 -12.92 17.47
C ILE A 68 -0.49 -13.27 18.96
N GLN A 69 -1.08 -12.39 19.76
CA GLN A 69 -1.42 -12.71 21.14
C GLN A 69 -2.47 -13.83 21.23
N GLU A 70 -3.45 -13.83 20.32
CA GLU A 70 -4.53 -14.82 20.31
C GLU A 70 -4.06 -16.20 19.81
N ASN A 71 -3.31 -16.24 18.70
CA ASN A 71 -2.97 -17.51 18.04
C ASN A 71 -1.56 -17.57 17.43
N GLY A 72 -0.77 -16.50 17.52
CA GLY A 72 0.60 -16.44 17.01
C GLY A 72 0.74 -16.42 15.49
N ARG A 73 -0.35 -16.53 14.69
CA ARG A 73 -0.24 -16.70 13.24
C ARG A 73 0.16 -15.41 12.54
N ILE A 74 1.29 -15.45 11.83
CA ILE A 74 1.82 -14.31 11.09
C ILE A 74 2.47 -14.75 9.78
N THR A 75 2.33 -13.89 8.76
CA THR A 75 3.03 -14.02 7.50
C THR A 75 3.66 -12.70 7.13
N VAL A 76 4.97 -12.72 6.86
CA VAL A 76 5.71 -11.58 6.32
C VAL A 76 5.96 -11.81 4.86
N MET A 77 5.61 -10.85 4.01
CA MET A 77 5.83 -10.90 2.58
C MET A 77 6.71 -9.75 2.11
N PHE A 78 7.68 -10.11 1.28
CA PHE A 78 8.50 -9.19 0.50
C PHE A 78 8.16 -9.32 -0.97
N THR A 79 8.22 -8.22 -1.71
CA THR A 79 8.02 -8.22 -3.16
C THR A 79 9.00 -7.29 -3.84
N ALA A 80 9.64 -7.77 -4.90
CA ALA A 80 10.52 -6.97 -5.74
C ALA A 80 9.69 -6.04 -6.62
N PHE A 81 9.98 -4.75 -6.54
CA PHE A 81 9.47 -3.73 -7.45
C PHE A 81 10.33 -3.57 -8.71
N ASP A 82 11.55 -4.11 -8.68
CA ASP A 82 12.57 -4.03 -9.71
C ASP A 82 12.80 -5.39 -10.40
N LYS A 83 13.97 -5.57 -11.02
CA LYS A 83 14.35 -6.82 -11.70
C LYS A 83 15.42 -7.56 -10.90
N PRO A 84 15.36 -8.90 -10.82
CA PRO A 84 14.30 -9.79 -11.31
C PRO A 84 13.06 -9.79 -10.40
N PRO A 85 11.85 -10.05 -10.93
CA PRO A 85 10.66 -10.15 -10.08
C PRO A 85 10.80 -11.31 -9.11
N ARG A 86 10.41 -11.06 -7.85
CA ARG A 86 10.46 -12.04 -6.77
C ARG A 86 9.47 -11.67 -5.70
N ILE A 87 8.82 -12.68 -5.14
CA ILE A 87 8.06 -12.56 -3.89
C ILE A 87 8.61 -13.60 -2.93
N ALA A 88 8.84 -13.22 -1.68
CA ALA A 88 9.12 -14.14 -0.59
C ALA A 88 8.01 -14.04 0.45
N ARG A 89 7.61 -15.18 1.03
CA ARG A 89 6.70 -15.27 2.17
C ARG A 89 7.41 -16.05 3.27
N LEU A 90 7.43 -15.48 4.47
CA LEU A 90 7.90 -16.10 5.69
C LEU A 90 6.67 -16.40 6.53
N TRP A 91 6.34 -17.68 6.70
CA TRP A 91 5.30 -18.10 7.62
C TRP A 91 5.93 -18.46 8.96
N GLY A 92 5.37 -17.90 10.03
CA GLY A 92 5.94 -18.05 11.36
C GLY A 92 4.91 -17.96 12.47
N THR A 93 5.42 -18.22 13.67
CA THR A 93 4.75 -17.91 14.94
C THR A 93 5.33 -16.61 15.48
N GLY A 94 4.47 -15.61 15.68
CA GLY A 94 4.82 -14.30 16.20
C GLY A 94 4.69 -14.21 17.71
N THR A 95 5.63 -13.51 18.34
CA THR A 95 5.57 -13.02 19.72
C THR A 95 5.85 -11.52 19.71
N PHE A 96 5.51 -10.82 20.79
CA PHE A 96 5.83 -9.39 20.91
C PHE A 96 6.36 -9.02 22.28
N HIS A 97 7.13 -7.94 22.30
CA HIS A 97 7.67 -7.35 23.51
C HIS A 97 7.37 -5.86 23.48
N GLU A 98 6.60 -5.36 24.43
CA GLU A 98 6.19 -3.96 24.48
C GLU A 98 7.31 -3.04 24.97
N PHE A 99 7.30 -1.80 24.49
CA PHE A 99 8.15 -0.75 25.03
C PHE A 99 8.03 -0.71 26.56
N GLY A 100 9.17 -0.63 27.24
CA GLY A 100 9.23 -0.61 28.70
C GLY A 100 9.50 -1.96 29.36
N THR A 101 9.45 -3.07 28.63
CA THR A 101 9.82 -4.39 29.17
C THR A 101 11.32 -4.67 29.02
N PRO A 102 11.91 -5.52 29.90
CA PRO A 102 13.28 -5.99 29.73
C PRO A 102 13.52 -6.69 28.39
N GLU A 103 12.53 -7.44 27.89
CA GLU A 103 12.61 -8.17 26.63
C GLU A 103 12.72 -7.23 25.43
N TYR A 104 11.93 -6.14 25.41
CA TYR A 104 12.04 -5.10 24.39
C TYR A 104 13.44 -4.49 24.36
N ASN A 105 14.01 -4.17 25.53
CA ASN A 105 15.34 -3.56 25.65
C ASN A 105 16.48 -4.47 25.18
N ARG A 106 16.27 -5.80 25.06
CA ARG A 106 17.27 -6.72 24.49
C ARG A 106 17.43 -6.53 22.99
N TYR A 107 16.37 -6.14 22.30
CA TYR A 107 16.36 -5.89 20.86
C TYR A 107 16.70 -4.44 20.53
N ILE A 108 16.13 -3.52 21.31
CA ILE A 108 16.24 -2.08 21.08
C ILE A 108 16.80 -1.43 22.35
N PRO A 109 18.13 -1.35 22.50
CA PRO A 109 18.76 -0.68 23.64
C PRO A 109 18.32 0.78 23.80
N SER A 110 18.44 1.29 25.02
CA SER A 110 18.14 2.70 25.32
C SER A 110 18.99 3.63 24.43
N GLY A 111 18.33 4.58 23.77
CA GLY A 111 18.97 5.54 22.86
C GLY A 111 19.05 5.10 21.40
N THR A 112 18.75 3.84 21.05
CA THR A 112 18.67 3.40 19.63
C THR A 112 17.23 3.33 19.11
N ARG A 113 16.26 3.65 19.96
CA ARG A 113 14.84 3.56 19.65
C ARG A 113 14.43 4.57 18.58
N ARG A 114 13.66 4.13 17.57
CA ARG A 114 13.02 5.05 16.63
C ARG A 114 11.79 5.71 17.25
N PRO A 115 11.51 6.98 16.92
CA PRO A 115 10.28 7.63 17.37
C PRO A 115 9.03 6.81 17.06
N GLY A 116 8.13 6.68 18.03
CA GLY A 116 6.89 5.91 17.89
C GLY A 116 7.05 4.40 18.04
N SER A 117 8.26 3.85 18.16
CA SER A 117 8.43 2.44 18.49
C SER A 117 7.70 2.06 19.78
N ARG A 118 6.77 1.11 19.66
CA ARG A 118 5.86 0.68 20.73
C ARG A 118 6.03 -0.79 21.10
N ALA A 119 6.57 -1.60 20.19
CA ALA A 119 6.84 -3.00 20.45
C ALA A 119 7.90 -3.56 19.48
N VAL A 120 8.49 -4.69 19.86
CA VAL A 120 9.24 -5.57 18.96
C VAL A 120 8.33 -6.74 18.61
N ILE A 121 8.26 -7.10 17.33
CA ILE A 121 7.59 -8.32 16.87
C ILE A 121 8.67 -9.32 16.49
N GLU A 122 8.84 -10.38 17.28
CA GLU A 122 9.72 -11.50 16.96
C GLU A 122 8.91 -12.57 16.22
N ILE A 123 9.51 -13.20 15.20
CA ILE A 123 8.86 -14.22 14.38
C ILE A 123 9.78 -15.43 14.27
N SER A 124 9.29 -16.58 14.76
CA SER A 124 9.91 -17.89 14.54
C SER A 124 9.36 -18.50 13.24
N ILE A 125 10.22 -18.60 12.22
CA ILE A 125 9.87 -19.07 10.88
C ILE A 125 9.80 -20.59 10.86
N HIS A 126 8.67 -21.12 10.39
CA HIS A 126 8.48 -22.56 10.17
C HIS A 126 8.44 -22.93 8.68
N ARG A 127 8.20 -21.96 7.79
CA ARG A 127 8.19 -22.20 6.35
C ARG A 127 8.49 -20.95 5.55
N VAL A 128 9.17 -21.11 4.43
CA VAL A 128 9.48 -20.05 3.46
C VAL A 128 8.96 -20.43 2.08
N GLY A 129 8.38 -19.46 1.38
CA GLY A 129 7.88 -19.63 0.02
C GLY A 129 8.40 -18.55 -0.89
N THR A 130 8.98 -18.92 -2.03
CA THR A 130 9.41 -17.97 -3.07
C THR A 130 8.57 -18.14 -4.33
N SER A 131 8.21 -17.02 -4.97
CA SER A 131 7.40 -17.02 -6.19
C SER A 131 7.80 -15.90 -7.14
N CYS A 132 7.32 -15.98 -8.39
CA CYS A 132 7.87 -15.24 -9.51
C CYS A 132 7.47 -13.76 -9.59
N GLY A 133 6.47 -13.26 -8.86
CA GLY A 133 6.11 -11.83 -8.85
C GLY A 133 5.71 -11.22 -10.21
N TYR A 134 5.31 -12.02 -11.20
CA TYR A 134 5.10 -11.55 -12.58
C TYR A 134 3.95 -10.54 -12.77
N ALA A 135 3.03 -10.43 -11.81
CA ALA A 135 1.93 -9.46 -11.82
C ALA A 135 2.23 -8.15 -11.06
N VAL A 136 3.42 -8.02 -10.46
CA VAL A 136 3.80 -6.84 -9.67
C VAL A 136 4.35 -5.79 -10.64
N PRO A 137 3.84 -4.55 -10.71
CA PRO A 137 4.38 -3.54 -11.60
C PRO A 137 5.83 -3.16 -11.29
N PHE A 138 6.48 -2.50 -12.25
CA PHE A 138 7.75 -1.84 -12.01
C PHE A 138 7.53 -0.54 -11.26
N TYR A 139 8.26 -0.40 -10.16
CA TYR A 139 8.31 0.80 -9.34
C TYR A 139 9.77 1.15 -9.04
N GLU A 140 10.11 2.43 -9.13
CA GLU A 140 11.43 2.96 -8.75
C GLU A 140 11.36 3.56 -7.36
N TYR A 141 12.25 3.15 -6.46
CA TYR A 141 12.34 3.73 -5.12
C TYR A 141 12.91 5.15 -5.22
N THR A 142 12.17 6.13 -4.72
CA THR A 142 12.59 7.55 -4.78
C THR A 142 13.01 8.11 -3.42
N GLY A 143 12.79 7.35 -2.33
CA GLY A 143 13.28 7.70 -1.00
C GLY A 143 12.35 7.29 0.14
N PRO A 144 12.83 7.41 1.39
CA PRO A 144 12.05 7.08 2.57
C PRO A 144 10.95 8.12 2.83
N ARG A 145 9.93 7.72 3.59
CA ARG A 145 8.91 8.64 4.10
C ARG A 145 9.09 8.84 5.60
N THR A 146 9.49 10.05 5.98
CA THR A 146 9.81 10.42 7.38
C THR A 146 8.62 11.03 8.13
N LEU A 147 7.42 11.01 7.54
CA LEU A 147 6.23 11.62 8.16
C LEU A 147 5.87 10.92 9.47
N LEU A 148 6.04 9.59 9.55
CA LEU A 148 5.70 8.86 10.77
C LEU A 148 6.66 9.23 11.91
N ASP A 149 7.97 9.23 11.64
CA ASP A 149 8.99 9.56 12.64
C ASP A 149 8.82 10.99 13.15
N ARG A 150 8.54 11.95 12.26
CA ARG A 150 8.27 13.34 12.67
C ARG A 150 7.02 13.47 13.52
N CYS A 151 5.93 12.80 13.13
CA CYS A 151 4.69 12.80 13.89
C CYS A 151 4.90 12.19 15.30
N ALA A 152 5.61 11.06 15.35
CA ALA A 152 5.86 10.37 16.60
C ALA A 152 6.82 11.15 17.51
N ALA A 153 7.92 11.70 16.97
CA ALA A 153 8.86 12.55 17.73
C ALA A 153 8.15 13.79 18.30
N ARG A 154 7.24 14.38 17.53
CA ARG A 154 6.38 15.46 18.03
C ARG A 154 5.51 14.99 19.19
N PHE A 155 4.82 13.86 19.05
CA PHE A 155 3.96 13.32 20.13
C PHE A 155 4.77 12.97 21.39
N GLU A 156 6.01 12.50 21.24
CA GLU A 156 6.92 12.22 22.35
C GLU A 156 7.34 13.49 23.09
N SER A 157 7.49 14.61 22.40
CA SER A 157 7.90 15.89 23.02
C SER A 157 6.75 16.65 23.69
N GLN A 158 5.50 16.23 23.48
CA GLN A 158 4.31 16.95 23.93
C GLN A 158 3.64 16.29 25.14
N THR A 159 2.96 17.12 25.92
CA THR A 159 2.10 16.67 27.01
C THR A 159 0.66 17.11 26.79
N THR A 160 -0.28 16.27 27.20
CA THR A 160 -1.71 16.55 27.23
C THR A 160 -2.06 17.51 28.38
N PRO A 161 -3.26 18.11 28.40
CA PRO A 161 -3.68 19.01 29.48
C PRO A 161 -3.64 18.39 30.88
N ASP A 162 -3.85 17.08 31.00
CA ASP A 162 -3.71 16.28 32.22
C ASP A 162 -2.27 15.85 32.50
N ARG A 163 -1.29 16.46 31.82
CA ARG A 163 0.16 16.27 31.98
C ARG A 163 0.67 14.87 31.64
N GLN A 164 -0.06 14.12 30.81
CA GLN A 164 0.43 12.85 30.27
C GLN A 164 1.19 13.07 28.97
N ASN A 165 2.07 12.15 28.59
CA ASN A 165 2.72 12.21 27.27
C ASN A 165 1.70 11.94 26.15
N VAL A 166 1.70 12.74 25.08
CA VAL A 166 0.73 12.63 23.98
C VAL A 166 0.80 11.28 23.28
N LEU A 167 2.00 10.73 23.05
CA LEU A 167 2.13 9.42 22.40
C LEU A 167 1.51 8.30 23.25
N ARG A 168 1.70 8.34 24.57
CA ARG A 168 1.12 7.34 25.48
C ARG A 168 -0.40 7.47 25.60
N ALA A 169 -0.91 8.69 25.66
CA ALA A 169 -2.34 8.94 25.60
C ALA A 169 -2.92 8.35 24.30
N TYR A 170 -2.27 8.60 23.17
CA TYR A 170 -2.66 8.02 21.88
C TYR A 170 -2.69 6.48 21.90
N TRP A 171 -1.67 5.82 22.46
CA TRP A 171 -1.67 4.36 22.63
C TRP A 171 -2.83 3.86 23.50
N ARG A 172 -3.14 4.56 24.59
CA ARG A 172 -4.27 4.20 25.46
C ARG A 172 -5.61 4.34 24.75
N ASP A 173 -5.75 5.35 23.90
CA ASP A 173 -7.02 5.64 23.26
C ASP A 173 -7.25 4.76 22.01
N HIS A 174 -6.18 4.36 21.31
CA HIS A 174 -6.29 3.72 19.99
C HIS A 174 -5.67 2.33 19.89
N ASN A 175 -4.86 1.87 20.85
CA ASN A 175 -4.07 0.65 20.71
C ASN A 175 -4.28 -0.38 21.84
N LEU A 176 -5.31 -0.22 22.66
CA LEU A 176 -5.66 -1.24 23.67
C LEU A 176 -6.49 -2.39 23.11
N LYS A 177 -7.18 -2.20 21.97
CA LYS A 177 -8.02 -3.21 21.35
C LYS A 177 -7.94 -3.16 19.83
N SER A 178 -8.00 -4.32 19.18
CA SER A 178 -8.15 -4.43 17.73
C SER A 178 -9.57 -4.06 17.27
N LEU A 179 -9.76 -4.01 15.95
CA LEU A 179 -11.08 -3.87 15.34
C LEU A 179 -12.06 -4.97 15.79
N ASP A 180 -11.55 -6.18 16.04
CA ASP A 180 -12.32 -7.33 16.53
C ASP A 180 -12.48 -7.34 18.07
N GLY A 181 -12.01 -6.28 18.76
CA GLY A 181 -12.11 -6.16 20.21
C GLY A 181 -11.08 -6.99 20.99
N LEU A 182 -10.14 -7.64 20.30
CA LEU A 182 -9.07 -8.43 20.93
C LEU A 182 -8.07 -7.51 21.65
N PRO A 183 -7.48 -7.96 22.78
CA PRO A 183 -6.49 -7.17 23.52
C PRO A 183 -5.30 -6.73 22.65
N GLY A 184 -4.88 -5.48 22.80
CA GLY A 184 -3.71 -4.88 22.16
C GLY A 184 -2.57 -4.66 23.16
N LEU A 185 -2.00 -3.45 23.16
CA LEU A 185 -0.96 -3.05 24.12
C LEU A 185 -1.48 -3.10 25.55
N GLN A 186 -0.64 -3.58 26.47
CA GLN A 186 -0.96 -3.71 27.89
C GLN A 186 -0.05 -2.85 28.77
N VAL A 187 1.19 -2.58 28.36
CA VAL A 187 2.22 -1.98 29.24
C VAL A 187 2.84 -0.71 28.65
N ALA A 188 3.01 -0.62 27.32
CA ALA A 188 3.76 0.48 26.69
C ALA A 188 3.20 1.88 27.03
N HIS A 189 1.88 1.98 27.18
CA HIS A 189 1.17 3.23 27.47
C HIS A 189 1.24 3.65 28.95
N GLU A 190 1.59 2.73 29.86
CA GLU A 190 1.71 2.99 31.30
C GLU A 190 3.16 3.20 31.76
N THR A 191 4.13 2.81 30.95
CA THR A 191 5.54 2.81 31.34
C THR A 191 6.01 4.21 31.73
N THR A 192 6.86 4.36 32.75
CA THR A 192 7.44 5.66 33.13
C THR A 192 8.77 5.98 32.45
N GLY A 193 9.38 5.01 31.75
CA GLY A 193 10.70 5.16 31.11
C GLY A 193 10.75 6.31 30.10
N ASN A 194 11.88 7.04 30.04
CA ASN A 194 12.01 8.18 29.13
C ASN A 194 11.88 7.74 27.67
N LEU A 195 11.08 8.46 26.88
CA LEU A 195 10.99 8.31 25.43
C LEU A 195 12.23 8.95 24.77
N VAL A 196 13.41 8.39 25.05
CA VAL A 196 14.66 8.81 24.42
C VAL A 196 14.72 8.13 23.05
N ASN A 197 14.82 8.92 22.00
CA ASN A 197 14.97 8.44 20.63
C ASN A 197 16.40 8.68 20.11
N ALA A 198 16.78 8.00 19.03
CA ALA A 198 18.11 8.02 18.42
C ALA A 198 18.52 9.36 17.76
N GLY A 199 17.98 10.51 18.20
CA GLY A 199 18.49 11.81 17.77
C GLY A 199 18.06 12.23 16.35
N VAL A 200 16.88 11.78 15.88
CA VAL A 200 16.29 12.19 14.58
C VAL A 200 16.20 13.74 14.44
N LEU A 201 16.31 14.49 15.54
CA LEU A 201 16.31 15.95 15.57
C LEU A 201 17.61 16.62 15.07
N GLN A 202 18.76 15.94 14.96
CA GLN A 202 20.02 16.65 14.63
C GLN A 202 20.15 17.05 13.15
N GLU A 203 19.52 16.34 12.21
CA GLU A 203 19.53 16.72 10.78
C GLU A 203 18.45 17.76 10.42
N ILE A 204 17.46 17.98 11.28
CA ILE A 204 16.26 18.76 10.95
C ILE A 204 16.50 20.28 11.01
N GLN A 205 17.60 20.75 11.61
CA GLN A 205 17.83 22.18 11.87
C GLN A 205 18.55 22.99 10.76
N ASN A 206 18.99 22.41 9.64
CA ASN A 206 19.72 23.19 8.63
C ASN A 206 19.37 22.85 7.18
N PRO A 207 18.38 23.54 6.60
CA PRO A 207 18.38 23.81 5.18
C PRO A 207 18.36 25.32 4.89
N MET A 208 19.39 25.79 4.19
CA MET A 208 19.50 27.07 3.46
C MET A 208 20.01 28.32 4.22
N LYS A 209 21.34 28.43 4.33
CA LYS A 209 22.04 29.70 4.09
C LYS A 209 22.41 29.76 2.61
N ASN A 210 21.83 30.68 1.85
CA ASN A 210 22.50 31.57 0.90
C ASN A 210 21.51 32.20 -0.10
N GLY A 211 21.69 33.50 -0.36
CA GLY A 211 21.12 34.19 -1.52
C GLY A 211 20.20 35.37 -1.19
N LYS A 212 20.75 36.46 -0.67
CA LYS A 212 20.11 37.79 -0.83
C LYS A 212 20.52 38.32 -2.21
N SER A 213 19.55 38.61 -3.06
CA SER A 213 19.74 39.50 -4.20
C SER A 213 18.83 40.73 -4.07
N ASP A 214 19.46 41.89 -4.15
CA ASP A 214 18.85 43.20 -4.22
C ASP A 214 18.08 43.37 -5.54
N LEU A 215 16.86 43.90 -5.46
CA LEU A 215 16.16 44.50 -6.60
C LEU A 215 15.60 45.84 -6.17
N ARG A 216 16.31 46.92 -6.54
CA ARG A 216 15.76 48.28 -6.61
C ARG A 216 15.36 48.55 -8.06
N GLY A 217 14.08 48.85 -8.28
CA GLY A 217 13.56 49.37 -9.54
C GLY A 217 12.21 50.03 -9.30
N GLY A 218 12.17 51.36 -9.39
CA GLY A 218 10.99 52.16 -9.14
C GLY A 218 10.05 52.22 -10.34
N TYR A 219 8.77 51.98 -10.09
CA TYR A 219 7.64 52.47 -10.88
C TYR A 219 6.57 52.95 -9.88
N GLY A 220 5.84 54.03 -10.20
CA GLY A 220 4.83 54.58 -9.29
C GLY A 220 3.69 53.58 -9.06
N PHE A 221 3.52 53.13 -7.82
CA PHE A 221 2.52 52.13 -7.43
C PHE A 221 1.33 52.78 -6.71
N ASP A 222 0.11 52.49 -7.14
CA ASP A 222 -1.10 52.78 -6.37
C ASP A 222 -1.19 51.77 -5.20
N MET A 223 -0.64 52.19 -4.07
CA MET A 223 -0.45 51.37 -2.88
C MET A 223 -1.77 50.78 -2.33
N LEU A 224 -2.89 51.47 -2.57
CA LEU A 224 -4.20 51.04 -2.08
C LEU A 224 -4.72 49.82 -2.84
N ARG A 225 -4.54 49.76 -4.17
CA ARG A 225 -4.99 48.63 -5.00
C ARG A 225 -4.17 47.37 -4.75
N LEU A 226 -2.86 47.54 -4.53
CA LEU A 226 -1.97 46.43 -4.19
C LEU A 226 -2.34 45.83 -2.83
N LEU A 227 -2.64 46.66 -1.83
CA LEU A 227 -3.09 46.21 -0.51
C LEU A 227 -4.42 45.46 -0.60
N VAL A 228 -5.40 45.98 -1.33
CA VAL A 228 -6.70 45.31 -1.52
C VAL A 228 -6.55 43.96 -2.23
N GLY A 229 -5.76 43.91 -3.31
CA GLY A 229 -5.48 42.65 -4.01
C GLY A 229 -4.74 41.63 -3.15
N THR A 230 -3.77 42.09 -2.34
CA THR A 230 -3.01 41.22 -1.42
C THR A 230 -3.92 40.66 -0.32
N SER A 231 -4.76 41.50 0.29
CA SER A 231 -5.72 41.07 1.31
C SER A 231 -6.78 40.10 0.75
N ALA A 232 -7.27 40.33 -0.47
CA ALA A 232 -8.18 39.41 -1.14
C ALA A 232 -7.50 38.07 -1.46
N GLY A 233 -6.26 38.09 -1.94
CA GLY A 233 -5.45 36.89 -2.17
C GLY A 233 -5.23 36.08 -0.88
N VAL A 234 -4.83 36.74 0.21
CA VAL A 234 -4.68 36.12 1.54
C VAL A 234 -6.01 35.53 2.02
N LEU A 235 -7.14 36.24 1.87
CA LEU A 235 -8.44 35.75 2.31
C LEU A 235 -8.90 34.52 1.50
N VAL A 236 -8.75 34.55 0.18
CA VAL A 236 -9.06 33.40 -0.70
C VAL A 236 -8.15 32.22 -0.36
N THR A 237 -6.86 32.45 -0.13
CA THR A 237 -5.94 31.38 0.29
C THR A 237 -6.24 30.89 1.70
N LEU A 238 -6.64 31.74 2.65
CA LEU A 238 -7.05 31.29 3.99
C LEU A 238 -8.38 30.53 3.95
N LEU A 239 -9.32 30.90 3.08
CA LEU A 239 -10.57 30.15 2.88
C LEU A 239 -10.31 28.82 2.17
N PHE A 240 -9.41 28.80 1.18
CA PHE A 240 -8.99 27.58 0.49
C PHE A 240 -8.19 26.67 1.42
N LEU A 241 -7.24 27.21 2.20
CA LEU A 241 -6.52 26.48 3.24
C LEU A 241 -7.49 26.00 4.31
N ARG A 242 -8.49 26.79 4.72
CA ARG A 242 -9.52 26.33 5.65
C ARG A 242 -10.37 25.21 5.05
N PHE A 243 -10.66 25.21 3.75
CA PHE A 243 -11.38 24.13 3.06
C PHE A 243 -10.52 22.88 2.80
N VAL A 244 -9.21 23.06 2.59
CA VAL A 244 -8.24 21.97 2.31
C VAL A 244 -7.65 21.39 3.61
N TRP A 245 -7.56 22.17 4.68
CA TRP A 245 -7.10 21.74 6.02
C TRP A 245 -8.25 21.35 6.97
N THR A 246 -9.51 21.52 6.58
CA THR A 246 -10.64 20.90 7.32
C THR A 246 -10.72 19.39 7.13
N ASP A 247 -9.90 18.79 6.27
CA ASP A 247 -9.47 17.42 6.49
C ASP A 247 -8.55 17.45 7.72
N GLU A 248 -9.18 17.40 8.91
CA GLU A 248 -8.51 16.92 10.10
C GLU A 248 -7.66 15.73 9.68
N THR A 249 -6.38 15.77 10.01
CA THR A 249 -5.45 14.65 9.87
C THR A 249 -5.96 13.50 10.74
N GLN A 250 -7.01 12.81 10.28
CA GLN A 250 -7.71 11.78 11.02
C GLN A 250 -6.81 10.55 10.98
N MET A 251 -6.25 10.21 12.13
CA MET A 251 -5.41 9.04 12.29
C MET A 251 -6.26 7.77 12.21
N GLY A 252 -6.55 7.31 11.00
CA GLY A 252 -7.38 6.13 10.78
C GLY A 252 -8.87 6.43 10.91
N SER A 253 -9.65 6.15 9.86
CA SER A 253 -11.11 6.27 9.87
C SER A 253 -11.72 4.96 9.43
N PHE A 254 -12.84 4.58 10.05
CA PHE A 254 -13.61 3.41 9.69
C PHE A 254 -14.98 3.79 9.14
N TYR A 255 -15.40 3.14 8.07
CA TYR A 255 -16.69 3.34 7.42
C TYR A 255 -17.40 2.00 7.26
N ASP A 256 -18.72 2.02 7.25
CA ASP A 256 -19.52 0.83 6.96
C ASP A 256 -19.63 0.59 5.44
N GLU A 257 -19.42 1.62 4.63
CA GLU A 257 -19.38 1.56 3.16
C GLU A 257 -18.28 2.48 2.61
N MET A 258 -17.84 2.22 1.38
CA MET A 258 -16.81 3.03 0.72
C MET A 258 -17.37 4.41 0.35
N PRO A 259 -16.77 5.51 0.82
CA PRO A 259 -17.12 6.83 0.33
C PRO A 259 -16.78 7.00 -1.17
N ASP A 260 -17.52 7.87 -1.88
CA ASP A 260 -17.30 8.13 -3.32
C ASP A 260 -15.86 8.51 -3.66
N TRP A 261 -15.25 9.37 -2.84
CA TRP A 261 -13.87 9.78 -3.04
C TRP A 261 -12.89 8.60 -2.94
N LEU A 262 -13.21 7.60 -2.11
CA LEU A 262 -12.39 6.42 -1.92
C LEU A 262 -12.53 5.50 -3.12
N MET A 263 -13.76 5.25 -3.59
CA MET A 263 -14.01 4.48 -4.81
C MET A 263 -13.24 5.05 -6.01
N ALA A 264 -13.26 6.38 -6.18
CA ALA A 264 -12.51 7.07 -7.22
C ALA A 264 -10.99 6.99 -7.04
N TRP A 265 -10.50 6.84 -5.80
CA TRP A 265 -9.07 6.66 -5.51
C TRP A 265 -8.61 5.22 -5.74
N LEU A 266 -9.44 4.22 -5.41
CA LEU A 266 -9.13 2.79 -5.54
C LEU A 266 -8.80 2.41 -6.99
N VAL A 267 -9.62 2.85 -7.95
CA VAL A 267 -9.46 2.50 -9.37
C VAL A 267 -8.22 3.13 -10.04
N LYS A 268 -7.56 4.09 -9.38
CA LYS A 268 -6.32 4.72 -9.87
C LYS A 268 -5.07 3.95 -9.47
N GLN A 269 -5.17 3.01 -8.52
CA GLN A 269 -4.02 2.29 -8.03
C GLN A 269 -3.60 1.20 -9.01
N HIS A 270 -2.30 1.08 -9.29
CA HIS A 270 -1.78 0.05 -10.20
C HIS A 270 -1.65 -1.33 -9.57
N MET A 271 -1.82 -1.43 -8.24
CA MET A 271 -1.66 -2.67 -7.50
C MET A 271 -2.46 -2.65 -6.20
N PHE A 272 -2.92 -3.81 -5.78
CA PHE A 272 -3.57 -4.08 -4.50
C PHE A 272 -3.00 -5.37 -3.88
N PHE A 273 -3.28 -5.58 -2.60
CA PHE A 273 -2.85 -6.73 -1.82
C PHE A 273 -4.07 -7.45 -1.28
N VAL A 274 -4.09 -8.76 -1.44
CA VAL A 274 -5.18 -9.60 -0.95
C VAL A 274 -4.66 -10.43 0.21
N ALA A 275 -5.31 -10.31 1.36
CA ALA A 275 -5.08 -11.17 2.50
C ALA A 275 -6.29 -12.03 2.81
N THR A 276 -6.04 -13.29 3.12
CA THR A 276 -7.03 -14.34 3.43
C THR A 276 -6.39 -15.30 4.42
N ALA A 277 -7.17 -16.06 5.18
CA ALA A 277 -6.62 -17.05 6.10
C ALA A 277 -7.50 -18.29 6.13
N ALA A 278 -6.86 -19.46 6.15
CA ALA A 278 -7.55 -20.69 6.54
C ALA A 278 -8.05 -20.58 7.98
N ARG A 279 -9.07 -21.36 8.34
CA ARG A 279 -9.49 -21.55 9.74
C ARG A 279 -8.32 -22.10 10.54
N ASP A 280 -7.80 -23.22 10.05
CA ASP A 280 -6.59 -23.87 10.53
C ASP A 280 -5.53 -23.83 9.43
N GLY A 281 -4.34 -23.31 9.74
CA GLY A 281 -3.25 -23.18 8.76
C GLY A 281 -2.77 -21.74 8.57
N HIS A 282 -2.26 -21.47 7.38
CA HIS A 282 -1.47 -20.27 7.11
C HIS A 282 -2.32 -19.04 6.79
N VAL A 283 -1.81 -17.88 7.20
CA VAL A 283 -2.28 -16.60 6.66
C VAL A 283 -1.65 -16.41 5.28
N ASN A 284 -2.43 -15.94 4.33
CA ASN A 284 -1.96 -15.61 2.99
C ASN A 284 -2.00 -14.10 2.78
N VAL A 285 -0.98 -13.57 2.12
CA VAL A 285 -0.95 -12.22 1.54
C VAL A 285 -0.33 -12.30 0.15
N SER A 286 -0.92 -11.61 -0.83
CA SER A 286 -0.46 -11.65 -2.21
C SER A 286 -0.68 -10.31 -2.93
N PRO A 287 0.31 -9.79 -3.68
CA PRO A 287 0.12 -8.62 -4.51
C PRO A 287 -0.59 -8.99 -5.82
N LYS A 288 -1.37 -8.05 -6.35
CA LYS A 288 -2.14 -8.15 -7.59
C LYS A 288 -2.03 -6.79 -8.30
N GLY A 289 -1.44 -6.72 -9.50
CA GLY A 289 -1.12 -5.42 -10.11
C GLY A 289 -1.10 -5.40 -11.64
N LEU A 290 -1.98 -6.18 -12.26
CA LEU A 290 -2.21 -6.05 -13.70
C LEU A 290 -3.30 -5.03 -13.97
N GLN A 291 -3.10 -4.24 -15.02
CA GLN A 291 -4.06 -3.21 -15.43
C GLN A 291 -5.42 -3.83 -15.74
N ASP A 292 -6.50 -3.11 -15.40
CA ASP A 292 -7.88 -3.51 -15.66
C ASP A 292 -8.27 -4.86 -15.04
N THR A 293 -7.75 -5.16 -13.85
CA THR A 293 -8.11 -6.37 -13.09
C THR A 293 -8.90 -6.10 -11.81
N PHE A 294 -9.00 -4.85 -11.34
CA PHE A 294 -9.74 -4.49 -10.12
C PHE A 294 -10.90 -3.56 -10.47
N HIS A 295 -12.09 -3.88 -9.98
CA HIS A 295 -13.32 -3.20 -10.36
C HIS A 295 -14.20 -2.92 -9.14
N VAL A 296 -14.73 -1.70 -9.08
CA VAL A 296 -15.71 -1.28 -8.08
C VAL A 296 -17.11 -1.40 -8.70
N VAL A 297 -18.02 -2.09 -8.02
CA VAL A 297 -19.42 -2.24 -8.45
C VAL A 297 -20.27 -1.15 -7.82
N ASP A 298 -20.19 -0.99 -6.50
CA ASP A 298 -20.89 0.01 -5.70
C ASP A 298 -20.12 0.27 -4.38
N SER A 299 -20.75 0.96 -3.41
CA SER A 299 -20.13 1.33 -2.13
C SER A 299 -19.78 0.13 -1.22
N LYS A 300 -20.30 -1.06 -1.51
CA LYS A 300 -20.09 -2.28 -0.71
C LYS A 300 -19.63 -3.48 -1.52
N THR A 301 -19.48 -3.37 -2.84
CA THR A 301 -19.09 -4.52 -3.66
C THR A 301 -17.95 -4.17 -4.61
N VAL A 302 -16.91 -5.01 -4.60
CA VAL A 302 -15.80 -4.97 -5.56
C VAL A 302 -15.59 -6.36 -6.12
N TRP A 303 -14.93 -6.46 -7.27
CA TRP A 303 -14.41 -7.73 -7.76
C TRP A 303 -13.05 -7.54 -8.41
N TYR A 304 -12.29 -8.62 -8.50
CA TYR A 304 -11.09 -8.64 -9.31
C TYR A 304 -10.94 -9.90 -10.16
N GLU A 305 -10.33 -9.74 -11.33
CA GLU A 305 -9.95 -10.81 -12.22
C GLU A 305 -8.71 -11.54 -11.65
N ASP A 306 -8.89 -12.76 -11.16
CA ASP A 306 -7.80 -13.58 -10.67
C ASP A 306 -7.14 -14.30 -11.84
N LEU A 307 -5.91 -13.89 -12.13
CA LEU A 307 -5.07 -14.47 -13.17
C LEU A 307 -4.21 -15.61 -12.62
N SER A 308 -3.84 -16.52 -13.52
CA SER A 308 -3.13 -17.77 -13.22
C SER A 308 -1.80 -17.54 -12.52
N GLY A 309 -1.77 -17.72 -11.21
CA GLY A 309 -0.55 -17.72 -10.41
C GLY A 309 -0.15 -19.12 -9.93
N SER A 310 1.01 -19.19 -9.30
CA SER A 310 1.57 -20.43 -8.74
C SER A 310 0.88 -20.93 -7.46
N GLY A 311 -0.09 -20.19 -6.92
CA GLY A 311 -0.84 -20.57 -5.73
C GLY A 311 -2.34 -20.38 -5.92
N VAL A 312 -3.12 -20.95 -5.01
CA VAL A 312 -4.59 -20.91 -5.01
C VAL A 312 -5.18 -20.56 -3.62
N GLU A 313 -4.33 -20.13 -2.69
CA GLU A 313 -4.67 -19.83 -1.28
C GLU A 313 -5.95 -19.01 -1.11
N THR A 314 -6.06 -17.89 -1.84
CA THR A 314 -7.24 -17.03 -1.74
C THR A 314 -8.52 -17.78 -2.09
N ILE A 315 -8.56 -18.52 -3.20
CA ILE A 315 -9.73 -19.29 -3.61
C ILE A 315 -10.06 -20.34 -2.54
N SER A 316 -9.04 -21.06 -2.04
CA SER A 316 -9.23 -22.08 -1.03
C SER A 316 -9.77 -21.54 0.30
N HIS A 317 -9.22 -20.43 0.80
CA HIS A 317 -9.70 -19.78 2.02
C HIS A 317 -11.11 -19.23 1.86
N LEU A 318 -11.43 -18.65 0.69
CA LEU A 318 -12.77 -18.16 0.39
C LEU A 318 -13.81 -19.29 0.37
N ARG A 319 -13.44 -20.45 -0.20
CA ARG A 319 -14.31 -21.64 -0.19
C ARG A 319 -14.53 -22.21 1.21
N GLU A 320 -13.51 -22.14 2.08
CA GLU A 320 -13.59 -22.66 3.43
C GLU A 320 -14.37 -21.73 4.37
N ASN A 321 -14.07 -20.43 4.35
CA ASN A 321 -14.58 -19.50 5.34
C ASN A 321 -14.91 -18.08 4.82
N GLY A 322 -14.59 -17.78 3.55
CA GLY A 322 -14.98 -16.53 2.91
C GLY A 322 -14.18 -15.29 3.33
N ARG A 323 -13.32 -15.35 4.35
CA ARG A 323 -12.67 -14.14 4.91
C ARG A 323 -11.62 -13.56 3.98
N ILE A 324 -11.76 -12.28 3.66
CA ILE A 324 -10.85 -11.56 2.79
C ILE A 324 -10.70 -10.08 3.19
N THR A 325 -9.48 -9.59 3.05
CA THR A 325 -9.18 -8.16 3.11
C THR A 325 -8.41 -7.75 1.87
N ILE A 326 -8.92 -6.75 1.16
CA ILE A 326 -8.21 -6.11 0.06
C ILE A 326 -7.60 -4.81 0.58
N MET A 327 -6.30 -4.65 0.39
CA MET A 327 -5.58 -3.45 0.79
C MET A 327 -4.95 -2.75 -0.40
N LEU A 328 -5.10 -1.44 -0.45
CA LEU A 328 -4.44 -0.58 -1.42
C LEU A 328 -3.62 0.46 -0.66
N THR A 329 -2.47 0.84 -1.20
CA THR A 329 -1.60 1.83 -0.59
C THR A 329 -1.07 2.79 -1.65
N ALA A 330 -1.06 4.09 -1.34
CA ALA A 330 -0.38 5.08 -2.14
C ALA A 330 1.14 4.95 -1.95
N PHE A 331 1.87 4.85 -3.06
CA PHE A 331 3.33 5.01 -3.07
C PHE A 331 3.76 6.46 -3.34
N ASP A 332 2.81 7.32 -3.72
CA ASP A 332 3.00 8.72 -4.06
C ASP A 332 2.39 9.66 -3.00
N LYS A 333 1.96 10.87 -3.39
CA LYS A 333 1.36 11.86 -2.50
C LYS A 333 -0.09 12.12 -2.89
N PRO A 334 -1.02 12.33 -1.92
CA PRO A 334 -0.83 12.17 -0.47
C PRO A 334 -0.79 10.68 -0.06
N PRO A 335 -0.10 10.33 1.06
CA PRO A 335 -0.07 8.95 1.52
C PRO A 335 -1.45 8.50 2.00
N ARG A 336 -1.79 7.25 1.71
CA ARG A 336 -3.06 6.63 2.10
C ARG A 336 -2.93 5.11 2.07
N ILE A 337 -3.57 4.45 3.02
CA ILE A 337 -3.85 3.02 2.98
C ILE A 337 -5.37 2.85 3.07
N ALA A 338 -5.96 2.06 2.19
CA ALA A 338 -7.33 1.60 2.30
C ALA A 338 -7.36 0.10 2.55
N ARG A 339 -8.24 -0.36 3.43
CA ARG A 339 -8.54 -1.77 3.69
C ARG A 339 -10.03 -1.99 3.50
N LEU A 340 -10.38 -2.92 2.63
CA LEU A 340 -11.74 -3.36 2.36
C LEU A 340 -11.89 -4.74 3.01
N PHE A 341 -12.57 -4.78 4.14
CA PHE A 341 -12.85 -6.00 4.88
C PHE A 341 -14.16 -6.59 4.38
N GLY A 342 -14.14 -7.85 3.95
CA GLY A 342 -15.28 -8.46 3.28
C GLY A 342 -15.36 -9.97 3.38
N THR A 343 -16.40 -10.49 2.73
CA THR A 343 -16.58 -11.90 2.43
C THR A 343 -16.47 -12.11 0.93
N GLY A 344 -15.67 -13.07 0.49
CA GLY A 344 -15.40 -13.31 -0.92
C GLY A 344 -16.13 -14.54 -1.48
N THR A 345 -16.59 -14.42 -2.72
CA THR A 345 -17.17 -15.51 -3.52
C THR A 345 -16.31 -15.75 -4.77
N VAL A 346 -16.12 -17.01 -5.14
CA VAL A 346 -15.31 -17.43 -6.29
C VAL A 346 -16.22 -17.86 -7.44
N TYR A 347 -16.12 -17.19 -8.59
CA TYR A 347 -16.72 -17.65 -9.84
C TYR A 347 -15.60 -18.09 -10.79
N GLU A 348 -15.58 -19.38 -11.13
CA GLU A 348 -14.49 -19.96 -11.93
C GLU A 348 -14.75 -19.81 -13.43
N TYR A 349 -13.65 -19.76 -14.21
CA TYR A 349 -13.74 -19.76 -15.67
C TYR A 349 -14.63 -20.90 -16.19
N GLY A 350 -15.56 -20.55 -17.09
CA GLY A 350 -16.54 -21.45 -17.68
C GLY A 350 -17.81 -21.70 -16.86
N THR A 351 -18.02 -20.97 -15.76
CA THR A 351 -19.36 -20.87 -15.15
C THR A 351 -20.13 -19.64 -15.68
N PRO A 352 -21.48 -19.67 -15.67
CA PRO A 352 -22.28 -18.51 -16.09
C PRO A 352 -22.00 -17.24 -15.28
N GLU A 353 -21.70 -17.39 -13.99
CA GLU A 353 -21.40 -16.27 -13.10
C GLU A 353 -20.08 -15.59 -13.47
N TYR A 354 -19.07 -16.36 -13.91
CA TYR A 354 -17.82 -15.79 -14.40
C TYR A 354 -18.06 -14.98 -15.69
N GLU A 355 -18.77 -15.55 -16.66
CA GLU A 355 -19.05 -14.91 -17.95
C GLU A 355 -19.85 -13.61 -17.81
N LYS A 356 -20.66 -13.47 -16.74
CA LYS A 356 -21.37 -12.23 -16.43
C LYS A 356 -20.43 -11.05 -16.19
N TYR A 357 -19.27 -11.28 -15.57
CA TYR A 357 -18.29 -10.24 -15.27
C TYR A 357 -17.21 -10.13 -16.35
N ILE A 358 -16.76 -11.28 -16.86
CA ILE A 358 -15.65 -11.38 -17.81
C ILE A 358 -16.12 -12.21 -19.01
N PRO A 359 -16.82 -11.60 -19.97
CA PRO A 359 -17.17 -12.28 -21.20
C PRO A 359 -15.91 -12.57 -22.03
N ALA A 360 -15.98 -13.59 -22.89
CA ALA A 360 -14.84 -14.08 -23.67
C ALA A 360 -14.02 -13.00 -24.40
N GLU A 361 -14.67 -11.94 -24.91
CA GLU A 361 -14.03 -10.83 -25.61
C GLU A 361 -13.28 -9.83 -24.73
N LYS A 362 -13.40 -9.94 -23.40
CA LYS A 362 -12.67 -9.12 -22.41
C LYS A 362 -11.69 -9.92 -21.57
N ARG A 363 -11.73 -11.25 -21.67
CA ARG A 363 -10.95 -12.15 -20.83
C ARG A 363 -9.45 -12.00 -21.07
N LYS A 364 -8.67 -11.78 -20.02
CA LYS A 364 -7.20 -11.77 -20.12
C LYS A 364 -6.62 -13.20 -20.18
N PRO A 365 -5.45 -13.39 -20.81
CA PRO A 365 -4.79 -14.70 -20.81
C PRO A 365 -4.53 -15.19 -19.37
N GLY A 366 -4.89 -16.43 -19.10
CA GLY A 366 -4.74 -17.05 -17.79
C GLY A 366 -5.79 -16.63 -16.76
N SER A 367 -6.83 -15.89 -17.16
CA SER A 367 -7.97 -15.64 -16.27
C SER A 367 -8.65 -16.94 -15.88
N ARG A 368 -8.69 -17.19 -14.57
CA ARG A 368 -9.17 -18.46 -14.00
C ARG A 368 -10.38 -18.30 -13.09
N SER A 369 -10.60 -17.10 -12.54
CA SER A 369 -11.78 -16.81 -11.74
C SER A 369 -12.02 -15.31 -11.58
N VAL A 370 -13.27 -14.95 -11.29
CA VAL A 370 -13.66 -13.67 -10.69
C VAL A 370 -13.74 -13.88 -9.19
N ILE A 371 -13.12 -13.00 -8.43
CA ILE A 371 -13.26 -12.94 -6.97
C ILE A 371 -14.14 -11.75 -6.65
N LEU A 372 -15.42 -12.02 -6.35
CA LEU A 372 -16.38 -11.02 -5.90
C LEU A 372 -16.23 -10.86 -4.38
N VAL A 373 -16.22 -9.63 -3.88
CA VAL A 373 -16.09 -9.33 -2.45
C VAL A 373 -17.21 -8.41 -2.00
N ASP A 374 -18.01 -8.91 -1.06
CA ASP A 374 -19.00 -8.14 -0.33
C ASP A 374 -18.34 -7.52 0.91
N ILE A 375 -18.27 -6.18 0.93
CA ILE A 375 -17.56 -5.37 1.91
C ILE A 375 -18.51 -5.03 3.06
N HIS A 376 -18.11 -5.41 4.27
CA HIS A 376 -18.83 -5.07 5.49
C HIS A 376 -18.13 -4.01 6.33
N LYS A 377 -16.84 -3.73 6.08
CA LYS A 377 -16.12 -2.64 6.73
C LYS A 377 -15.02 -2.06 5.85
N VAL A 378 -14.79 -0.76 5.96
CA VAL A 378 -13.71 -0.05 5.27
C VAL A 378 -12.84 0.67 6.30
N GLY A 379 -11.52 0.50 6.21
CA GLY A 379 -10.55 1.29 6.97
C GLY A 379 -9.72 2.18 6.05
N SER A 380 -9.55 3.46 6.39
CA SER A 380 -8.64 4.39 5.70
C SER A 380 -7.62 4.90 6.71
N SER A 381 -6.32 4.68 6.49
CA SER A 381 -5.25 5.18 7.35
C SER A 381 -4.17 5.94 6.60
N CYS A 382 -3.30 6.64 7.34
CA CYS A 382 -2.45 7.70 6.79
C CYS A 382 -1.23 7.23 5.99
N GLY A 383 -0.77 5.98 6.13
CA GLY A 383 0.36 5.45 5.34
C GLY A 383 1.71 6.16 5.53
N TYR A 384 1.93 6.83 6.67
CA TYR A 384 3.09 7.70 6.88
C TYR A 384 4.46 7.00 6.91
N SER A 385 4.50 5.68 7.03
CA SER A 385 5.73 4.88 6.96
C SER A 385 5.97 4.25 5.58
N VAL A 386 5.03 4.34 4.63
CA VAL A 386 5.21 3.73 3.31
C VAL A 386 6.17 4.60 2.49
N PRO A 387 7.33 4.09 2.04
CA PRO A 387 8.30 4.89 1.29
C PRO A 387 7.74 5.31 -0.08
N PHE A 388 8.44 6.26 -0.72
CA PHE A 388 8.03 6.75 -2.03
C PHE A 388 8.50 5.83 -3.14
N TYR A 389 7.57 5.49 -4.04
CA TYR A 389 7.91 4.85 -5.30
C TYR A 389 7.23 5.54 -6.48
N GLU A 390 7.95 5.62 -7.59
CA GLU A 390 7.42 6.10 -8.87
C GLU A 390 7.02 4.90 -9.74
N PHE A 391 5.78 4.90 -10.23
CA PHE A 391 5.30 3.87 -11.15
C PHE A 391 5.99 4.02 -12.51
N GLN A 392 6.59 2.93 -12.99
CA GLN A 392 7.31 2.93 -14.27
C GLN A 392 6.47 2.29 -15.37
N SER A 393 5.96 1.07 -15.14
CA SER A 393 5.13 0.32 -16.10
C SER A 393 4.58 -0.98 -15.49
N HIS A 394 3.55 -1.55 -16.12
CA HIS A 394 3.11 -2.92 -15.82
C HIS A 394 4.07 -3.97 -16.41
N ARG A 395 4.10 -5.17 -15.82
CA ARG A 395 4.84 -6.32 -16.38
C ARG A 395 3.93 -7.14 -17.30
N ASN A 396 4.42 -7.48 -18.49
CA ASN A 396 3.67 -8.35 -19.42
C ASN A 396 3.96 -9.84 -19.20
N VAL A 397 4.94 -10.18 -18.34
CA VAL A 397 5.48 -11.55 -18.21
C VAL A 397 4.39 -12.57 -17.83
N LEU A 398 3.43 -12.18 -16.99
CA LEU A 398 2.35 -13.08 -16.59
C LEU A 398 1.38 -13.35 -17.74
N GLU A 399 0.92 -12.30 -18.43
CA GLU A 399 0.01 -12.41 -19.57
C GLU A 399 0.68 -13.17 -20.73
N ASP A 400 1.96 -12.88 -21.02
CA ASP A 400 2.75 -13.58 -22.05
C ASP A 400 2.90 -15.07 -21.74
N TRP A 401 3.22 -15.41 -20.48
CA TRP A 401 3.33 -16.80 -20.04
C TRP A 401 1.99 -17.52 -20.16
N ALA A 402 0.91 -16.87 -19.74
CA ALA A 402 -0.43 -17.44 -19.80
C ALA A 402 -0.89 -17.62 -21.26
N ALA A 403 -0.70 -16.63 -22.12
CA ALA A 403 -1.05 -16.70 -23.54
C ALA A 403 -0.34 -17.88 -24.24
N ARG A 404 0.95 -18.12 -23.96
CA ARG A 404 1.67 -19.30 -24.46
C ARG A 404 1.06 -20.61 -23.96
N LYS A 405 0.65 -20.66 -22.68
CA LYS A 405 -0.02 -21.84 -22.11
C LYS A 405 -1.40 -22.09 -22.71
N GLU A 406 -2.14 -21.04 -23.06
CA GLU A 406 -3.42 -21.16 -23.75
C GLU A 406 -3.23 -21.61 -25.21
N GLN A 407 -2.21 -21.12 -25.92
CA GLN A 407 -1.86 -21.59 -27.26
C GLN A 407 -1.53 -23.09 -27.26
N ILE A 408 -0.68 -23.53 -26.34
CA ILE A 408 -0.34 -24.96 -26.15
C ILE A 408 -1.59 -25.82 -25.91
N GLU A 409 -2.55 -25.32 -25.13
CA GLU A 409 -3.84 -25.98 -24.89
C GLU A 409 -4.66 -26.07 -26.19
N ASN A 410 -4.78 -24.95 -26.92
CA ASN A 410 -5.56 -24.86 -28.15
C ASN A 410 -4.98 -25.70 -29.30
N ASP A 411 -3.67 -25.89 -29.33
CA ASP A 411 -2.97 -26.72 -30.32
C ASP A 411 -3.06 -28.23 -30.01
N GLY A 412 -3.64 -28.60 -28.86
CA GLY A 412 -3.76 -30.00 -28.43
C GLY A 412 -2.42 -30.66 -28.08
N SER A 413 -1.34 -29.89 -27.99
CA SER A 413 0.03 -30.37 -27.77
C SER A 413 0.31 -30.87 -26.34
N GLY A 414 -0.62 -30.64 -25.41
CA GLY A 414 -0.56 -31.09 -24.02
C GLY A 414 0.24 -30.17 -23.08
N LYS A 415 -0.07 -30.21 -21.77
CA LYS A 415 0.48 -29.33 -20.71
C LYS A 415 0.18 -27.82 -20.86
N GLY A 416 -0.97 -27.50 -21.46
CA GLY A 416 -1.51 -26.14 -21.54
C GLY A 416 -2.00 -25.60 -20.19
N VAL A 417 -2.75 -24.50 -20.22
CA VAL A 417 -3.15 -23.78 -19.00
C VAL A 417 -4.04 -24.62 -18.08
N ARG A 418 -4.92 -25.48 -18.61
CA ARG A 418 -5.80 -26.31 -17.79
C ARG A 418 -5.01 -27.39 -17.06
N GLY A 419 -4.02 -27.98 -17.74
CA GLY A 419 -3.07 -28.90 -17.12
C GLY A 419 -2.31 -28.25 -15.97
N TYR A 420 -1.88 -26.99 -16.16
CA TYR A 420 -1.24 -26.21 -15.09
C TYR A 420 -2.18 -26.00 -13.89
N TRP A 421 -3.45 -25.67 -14.13
CA TRP A 421 -4.44 -25.51 -13.07
C TRP A 421 -4.68 -26.79 -12.27
N ARG A 422 -4.78 -27.96 -12.94
CA ARG A 422 -4.90 -29.27 -12.26
C ARG A 422 -3.73 -29.56 -11.35
N GLU A 423 -2.52 -29.29 -11.83
CA GLU A 423 -1.29 -29.62 -11.10
C GLU A 423 -1.01 -28.65 -9.95
N TRP A 424 -1.19 -27.34 -10.16
CA TRP A 424 -0.70 -26.31 -9.24
C TRP A 424 -1.81 -25.52 -8.52
N ASN A 425 -3.06 -25.64 -8.94
CA ASN A 425 -4.16 -24.83 -8.41
C ASN A 425 -5.38 -25.65 -7.95
N ALA A 426 -5.29 -26.98 -7.92
CA ALA A 426 -6.34 -27.82 -7.38
C ALA A 426 -6.39 -27.80 -5.85
N LYS A 427 -5.26 -27.51 -5.17
CA LYS A 427 -5.16 -27.45 -3.70
C LYS A 427 -4.23 -26.35 -3.22
N SER A 428 -4.52 -25.81 -2.05
CA SER A 428 -3.68 -24.85 -1.33
C SER A 428 -2.45 -25.52 -0.71
N ILE A 429 -1.53 -24.72 -0.12
CA ILE A 429 -0.39 -25.26 0.64
C ILE A 429 -0.83 -26.06 1.87
N ASP A 430 -2.01 -25.76 2.41
CA ASP A 430 -2.65 -26.44 3.54
C ASP A 430 -3.52 -27.62 3.09
N GLY A 431 -3.52 -27.93 1.79
CA GLY A 431 -4.28 -29.04 1.21
C GLY A 431 -5.77 -28.75 1.02
N LEU A 432 -6.21 -27.51 1.25
CA LEU A 432 -7.60 -27.10 1.06
C LEU A 432 -7.99 -27.09 -0.42
N PRO A 433 -9.25 -27.40 -0.79
CA PRO A 433 -9.70 -27.39 -2.18
C PRO A 433 -9.52 -26.03 -2.86
N GLY A 434 -8.94 -26.00 -4.06
CA GLY A 434 -8.72 -24.81 -4.87
C GLY A 434 -9.73 -24.68 -6.02
N LEU A 435 -9.22 -24.60 -7.25
CA LEU A 435 -10.04 -24.62 -8.46
C LEU A 435 -10.73 -25.99 -8.62
N GLN A 436 -12.01 -25.98 -8.97
CA GLN A 436 -12.84 -27.16 -9.15
C GLN A 436 -13.35 -27.32 -10.58
N VAL A 437 -13.62 -26.23 -11.30
CA VAL A 437 -14.31 -26.24 -12.60
C VAL A 437 -13.44 -25.70 -13.73
N ALA A 438 -12.66 -24.65 -13.49
CA ALA A 438 -11.89 -23.97 -14.54
C ALA A 438 -11.01 -24.93 -15.35
N HIS A 439 -10.40 -25.90 -14.66
CA HIS A 439 -9.52 -26.88 -15.26
C HIS A 439 -10.24 -28.05 -15.96
N GLU A 440 -11.54 -28.21 -15.76
CA GLU A 440 -12.35 -29.24 -16.40
C GLU A 440 -13.09 -28.74 -17.65
N THR A 441 -13.15 -27.43 -17.86
CA THR A 441 -13.87 -26.88 -19.02
C THR A 441 -13.23 -27.34 -20.34
N THR A 442 -13.99 -27.25 -21.43
CA THR A 442 -13.57 -27.72 -22.76
C THR A 442 -13.66 -26.59 -23.79
N GLY A 443 -13.27 -26.87 -25.03
CA GLY A 443 -13.26 -25.87 -26.10
C GLY A 443 -12.04 -24.94 -26.08
N LYS A 444 -11.96 -24.11 -27.13
CA LYS A 444 -10.85 -23.19 -27.34
C LYS A 444 -10.89 -22.05 -26.33
N LEU A 445 -9.72 -21.74 -25.78
CA LEU A 445 -9.51 -20.56 -24.94
C LEU A 445 -9.37 -19.34 -25.85
N VAL A 446 -10.20 -18.33 -25.60
CA VAL A 446 -10.17 -17.03 -26.28
C VAL A 446 -9.80 -15.98 -25.23
N SER A 447 -8.80 -15.15 -25.50
CA SER A 447 -8.37 -14.07 -24.62
C SER A 447 -7.94 -12.84 -25.43
N ILE A 448 -8.11 -11.67 -24.84
CA ILE A 448 -7.57 -10.42 -25.39
C ILE A 448 -6.05 -10.44 -25.34
N GLY A 449 -5.39 -9.91 -26.37
CA GLY A 449 -3.95 -9.73 -26.36
C GLY A 449 -3.10 -10.99 -26.58
N ALA A 450 -3.67 -12.11 -27.00
CA ALA A 450 -2.86 -13.22 -27.52
C ALA A 450 -2.03 -12.71 -28.70
N PRO A 451 -0.67 -12.76 -28.66
CA PRO A 451 0.12 -12.33 -29.80
C PRO A 451 -0.20 -13.26 -30.98
N VAL A 452 -0.79 -12.68 -32.02
CA VAL A 452 -0.91 -13.30 -33.34
C VAL A 452 0.49 -13.38 -33.93
N GLY A 453 1.18 -14.49 -33.66
CA GLY A 453 2.42 -14.87 -34.32
C GLY A 453 3.68 -14.17 -33.83
N LEU A 454 4.63 -14.97 -33.35
CA LEU A 454 6.06 -14.64 -33.40
C LEU A 454 6.46 -14.38 -34.87
N ARG A 455 6.33 -13.15 -35.35
CA ARG A 455 7.05 -12.73 -36.56
C ARG A 455 8.53 -12.65 -36.20
N LYS A 456 9.33 -13.53 -36.81
CA LYS A 456 10.78 -13.43 -36.86
C LYS A 456 11.17 -12.07 -37.45
N GLY A 457 11.98 -11.30 -36.71
CA GLY A 457 12.86 -10.27 -37.24
C GLY A 457 12.41 -8.82 -37.00
N GLY A 458 13.36 -8.00 -36.54
CA GLY A 458 13.33 -6.54 -36.68
C GLY A 458 13.33 -5.76 -35.37
N ILE A 459 14.51 -5.33 -34.93
CA ILE A 459 14.68 -4.24 -33.97
C ILE A 459 14.29 -2.93 -34.69
N GLY A 460 13.52 -2.08 -34.00
CA GLY A 460 13.37 -0.65 -34.34
C GLY A 460 11.95 -0.25 -34.73
N GLU A 461 11.25 0.48 -33.86
CA GLU A 461 11.14 1.94 -33.97
C GLU A 461 10.35 2.49 -32.78
N SER A 462 10.84 3.60 -32.26
CA SER A 462 10.23 4.35 -31.16
C SER A 462 9.08 5.19 -31.71
N LEU A 463 7.89 5.03 -31.14
CA LEU A 463 6.77 5.91 -31.43
C LEU A 463 6.81 7.08 -30.45
N SER A 464 7.40 8.18 -30.94
CA SER A 464 7.21 9.52 -30.41
C SER A 464 5.81 10.03 -30.83
N GLY A 465 5.03 10.50 -29.87
CA GLY A 465 3.66 10.91 -30.09
C GLY A 465 3.14 11.85 -29.00
N GLU A 466 4.00 12.72 -28.47
CA GLU A 466 3.56 13.87 -27.67
C GLU A 466 3.37 15.07 -28.59
N GLY A 467 2.12 15.48 -28.73
CA GLY A 467 1.78 16.72 -29.40
C GLY A 467 0.37 16.63 -29.89
N HIS A 468 -0.60 17.01 -29.05
CA HIS A 468 -1.86 17.70 -29.41
C HIS A 468 -2.74 17.98 -28.18
N VAL A 469 -2.14 18.41 -27.05
CA VAL A 469 -2.90 18.94 -25.89
C VAL A 469 -2.44 20.35 -25.47
N ALA A 470 -1.27 20.79 -25.91
CA ALA A 470 -0.74 22.13 -25.58
C ALA A 470 -1.37 23.30 -26.39
N GLN A 471 -2.24 23.03 -27.37
CA GLN A 471 -2.78 24.07 -28.25
C GLN A 471 -4.20 24.55 -27.87
N LYS A 472 -4.93 23.81 -27.02
CA LYS A 472 -6.24 24.25 -26.49
C LYS A 472 -6.17 25.01 -25.16
N ALA A 473 -5.05 24.94 -24.43
CA ALA A 473 -4.85 25.72 -23.19
C ALA A 473 -4.45 27.19 -23.45
N LYS A 474 -3.87 27.50 -24.62
CA LYS A 474 -3.45 28.88 -24.97
C LYS A 474 -4.60 29.81 -25.38
N GLN A 475 -5.73 29.27 -25.82
CA GLN A 475 -6.90 30.09 -26.23
C GLN A 475 -7.82 30.46 -25.06
N GLY A 476 -7.79 29.73 -23.94
CA GLY A 476 -8.59 30.04 -22.74
C GLY A 476 -7.99 31.10 -21.80
N LEU A 477 -6.66 31.31 -21.86
CA LEU A 477 -6.00 32.34 -21.05
C LEU A 477 -5.97 33.73 -21.71
N ALA A 478 -6.11 33.80 -23.05
CA ALA A 478 -6.10 35.06 -23.77
C ALA A 478 -7.39 35.88 -23.58
N SER A 479 -8.52 35.24 -23.25
CA SER A 479 -9.81 35.91 -23.05
C SER A 479 -10.05 36.42 -21.62
N LEU A 480 -9.20 36.06 -20.64
CA LEU A 480 -9.30 36.58 -19.27
C LEU A 480 -8.58 37.92 -19.04
N CYS A 481 -7.72 38.36 -19.96
CA CYS A 481 -6.92 39.58 -19.79
C CYS A 481 -7.61 40.88 -20.22
N GLN A 482 -8.89 40.86 -20.62
CA GLN A 482 -9.60 42.07 -21.06
C GLN A 482 -10.46 42.77 -19.99
N TYR A 483 -10.58 42.20 -18.78
CA TYR A 483 -11.39 42.80 -17.70
C TYR A 483 -10.79 42.71 -16.30
N VAL A 484 -9.46 42.59 -16.19
CA VAL A 484 -8.80 42.55 -14.87
C VAL A 484 -7.70 43.60 -14.83
N ASP A 485 -7.85 44.57 -13.92
CA ASP A 485 -6.83 45.57 -13.62
C ASP A 485 -5.53 44.83 -13.26
N LEU A 486 -4.49 45.04 -14.08
CA LEU A 486 -3.21 44.35 -13.97
C LEU A 486 -2.59 44.51 -12.56
N GLN A 487 -2.84 45.65 -11.89
CA GLN A 487 -2.38 45.88 -10.53
C GLN A 487 -3.14 45.06 -9.49
N LEU A 488 -4.42 44.81 -9.70
CA LEU A 488 -5.25 43.96 -8.83
C LEU A 488 -4.87 42.48 -9.02
N ALA A 489 -4.65 42.05 -10.27
CA ALA A 489 -4.18 40.71 -10.59
C ALA A 489 -2.78 40.44 -10.00
N LEU A 490 -1.85 41.39 -10.13
CA LEU A 490 -0.54 41.33 -9.50
C LEU A 490 -0.66 41.28 -7.98
N GLY A 491 -1.54 42.08 -7.37
CA GLY A 491 -1.84 42.05 -5.93
C GLY A 491 -2.33 40.69 -5.43
N VAL A 492 -3.27 40.07 -6.14
CA VAL A 492 -3.77 38.72 -5.82
C VAL A 492 -2.66 37.68 -5.96
N LEU A 493 -1.88 37.74 -7.04
CA LEU A 493 -0.76 36.83 -7.25
C LEU A 493 0.31 36.98 -6.16
N THR A 494 0.64 38.21 -5.77
CA THR A 494 1.56 38.47 -4.66
C THR A 494 1.00 38.02 -3.32
N GLY A 495 -0.31 38.16 -3.07
CA GLY A 495 -0.96 37.63 -1.87
C GLY A 495 -0.93 36.11 -1.81
N VAL A 496 -1.18 35.43 -2.93
CA VAL A 496 -1.06 33.97 -3.06
C VAL A 496 0.39 33.53 -2.86
N LEU A 497 1.36 34.18 -3.51
CA LEU A 497 2.78 33.85 -3.37
C LEU A 497 3.32 34.15 -1.97
N ALA A 498 2.90 35.23 -1.33
CA ALA A 498 3.25 35.57 0.05
C ALA A 498 2.64 34.57 1.04
N THR A 499 1.41 34.11 0.79
CA THR A 499 0.75 33.10 1.63
C THR A 499 1.35 31.71 1.40
N LEU A 500 1.73 31.35 0.17
CA LEU A 500 2.46 30.11 -0.13
C LEU A 500 3.88 30.15 0.45
N ALA A 501 4.57 31.29 0.38
CA ALA A 501 5.86 31.49 1.03
C ALA A 501 5.73 31.44 2.55
N TYR A 502 4.68 32.04 3.12
CA TYR A 502 4.39 31.98 4.55
C TYR A 502 3.95 30.60 5.01
N ALA A 503 3.16 29.86 4.22
CA ALA A 503 2.81 28.46 4.48
C ALA A 503 4.04 27.55 4.40
N ARG A 504 4.97 27.84 3.47
CA ARG A 504 6.26 27.15 3.36
C ARG A 504 7.24 27.52 4.48
N ILE A 505 7.18 28.76 5.00
CA ILE A 505 7.88 29.20 6.21
C ILE A 505 7.21 28.64 7.47
N GLY A 506 5.89 28.46 7.44
CA GLY A 506 5.09 27.75 8.42
C GLY A 506 5.52 26.28 8.47
N GLU A 507 5.58 25.59 7.34
CA GLU A 507 6.22 24.27 7.19
C GLU A 507 7.72 24.25 7.54
N LEU A 508 8.39 25.39 7.74
CA LEU A 508 9.76 25.46 8.26
C LEU A 508 9.84 25.86 9.74
N ARG A 509 8.73 26.34 10.34
CA ARG A 509 8.60 26.70 11.77
C ARG A 509 7.64 25.80 12.55
N SER A 510 6.84 24.98 11.85
CA SER A 510 5.90 23.98 12.35
C SER A 510 6.20 22.59 11.76
N VAL A 511 7.46 22.33 11.42
CA VAL A 511 8.00 20.97 11.16
C VAL A 511 9.00 20.63 12.24
#